data_AF-A0A1F2T0I4-F1
#
_entry.id   AF-A0A1F2T0I4-F1
#
_cell.length_a   1.000
_cell.length_b   1.000
_cell.length_c   1.000
_cell.angle_alpha   90.00
_cell.angle_beta   90.00
_cell.angle_gamma   90.00
#
_symmetry.space_group_name_H-M   'P 1'
#
loop_
_entity.id
_entity.type
_entity.pdbx_description
1 polymer ?
#
loop_
_entity_poly.entity_id
_entity_poly.type
_entity_poly.pdbx_seq_one_letter_code
_entity_poly.pdbx_strand_id
1 'polypeptide(L)'
;MKALVPFALLVALTAAACGDKSSVSTTTPTTTQTTETFSGTVAVKGSNAHNFSVSAPGTVIVTLTVASPPATVVMGVGIGTPTGSTCALLTGASVDTAAGTTAQLSGVVTAGALCVQVYDVGNQTSPVSYTVTVVHP
;
A
#
# COMPACT_ATOMS: atom_id res chain seq x y z
N MET A 1 -61.86 0.42 42.41
CA MET A 1 -62.46 1.75 42.59
C MET A 1 -61.71 2.48 43.68
N LYS A 2 -61.43 3.78 43.48
CA LYS A 2 -60.85 4.75 44.44
C LYS A 2 -59.31 4.66 44.57
N ALA A 3 -58.55 5.74 44.55
CA ALA A 3 -58.83 7.16 44.30
C ALA A 3 -57.48 7.88 44.08
N LEU A 4 -57.59 9.04 43.46
CA LEU A 4 -56.56 10.01 43.08
C LEU A 4 -55.90 10.76 44.27
N VAL A 5 -54.58 11.04 44.14
CA VAL A 5 -53.87 12.35 44.30
C VAL A 5 -53.87 13.04 45.69
N PRO A 6 -52.70 13.49 46.24
CA PRO A 6 -52.16 14.86 46.02
C PRO A 6 -50.62 14.96 45.95
N PHE A 7 -50.04 15.68 44.98
CA PHE A 7 -49.67 17.11 45.02
C PHE A 7 -48.76 17.53 46.19
N ALA A 8 -47.46 17.53 45.93
CA ALA A 8 -46.36 18.08 46.71
C ALA A 8 -45.14 18.09 45.74
N LEU A 9 -44.20 19.03 45.68
CA LEU A 9 -43.88 20.25 46.40
C LEU A 9 -42.67 20.85 45.64
N LEU A 10 -42.74 22.14 45.34
CA LEU A 10 -41.67 23.15 45.37
C LEU A 10 -40.30 22.95 44.66
N VAL A 11 -39.97 24.01 43.91
CA VAL A 11 -38.73 24.39 43.21
C VAL A 11 -37.48 24.45 44.10
N ALA A 12 -36.32 24.01 43.59
CA ALA A 12 -35.00 24.61 43.87
C ALA A 12 -33.91 24.20 42.86
N LEU A 13 -32.95 25.10 42.67
CA LEU A 13 -31.92 25.21 41.63
C LEU A 13 -30.62 24.43 41.90
N THR A 14 -29.87 24.17 40.81
CA THR A 14 -28.41 23.96 40.66
C THR A 14 -27.72 22.71 41.21
N ALA A 15 -27.04 21.96 40.31
CA ALA A 15 -25.59 21.83 40.29
C ALA A 15 -25.14 21.13 38.99
N ALA A 16 -24.23 21.79 38.26
CA ALA A 16 -23.51 21.20 37.14
C ALA A 16 -22.45 20.22 37.66
N ALA A 17 -22.43 18.97 37.19
CA ALA A 17 -21.25 18.10 37.22
C ALA A 17 -21.53 16.78 36.47
N CYS A 18 -21.24 16.74 35.18
CA CYS A 18 -20.89 15.52 34.46
C CYS A 18 -19.99 15.91 33.29
N GLY A 19 -18.86 16.53 33.63
CA GLY A 19 -17.70 16.54 32.77
C GLY A 19 -16.80 15.42 33.25
N ASP A 20 -16.80 14.28 32.56
CA ASP A 20 -15.69 13.33 32.49
C ASP A 20 -15.97 12.37 31.32
N LYS A 21 -16.11 12.93 30.11
CA LYS A 21 -15.83 12.12 28.92
C LYS A 21 -14.32 12.02 28.85
N SER A 22 -13.74 11.01 29.51
CA SER A 22 -12.38 10.58 29.20
C SER A 22 -12.37 10.11 27.75
N SER A 23 -12.05 11.01 26.83
CA SER A 23 -11.69 10.64 25.47
C SER A 23 -10.37 9.90 25.57
N VAL A 24 -10.44 8.57 25.57
CA VAL A 24 -9.27 7.74 25.29
C VAL A 24 -8.86 8.08 23.87
N SER A 25 -7.86 8.96 23.71
CA SER A 25 -7.17 9.13 22.44
C SER A 25 -6.37 7.86 22.21
N THR A 26 -6.94 6.91 21.47
CA THR A 26 -6.20 5.80 20.90
C THR A 26 -5.16 6.37 19.95
N THR A 27 -3.89 6.35 20.35
CA THR A 27 -2.77 6.62 19.43
C THR A 27 -2.65 5.41 18.52
N THR A 28 -3.20 5.49 17.31
CA THR A 28 -2.94 4.49 16.27
C THR A 28 -1.43 4.40 16.05
N PRO A 29 -0.82 3.20 16.16
CA PRO A 29 0.61 3.07 15.88
C PRO A 29 0.88 3.45 14.42
N THR A 30 1.77 4.42 14.22
CA THR A 30 2.28 4.74 12.88
C THR A 30 3.32 3.68 12.52
N THR A 31 3.02 2.86 11.52
CA THR A 31 4.01 1.93 10.93
C THR A 31 5.08 2.74 10.22
N THR A 32 6.36 2.49 10.55
CA THR A 32 7.48 3.08 9.80
C THR A 32 7.45 2.54 8.38
N GLN A 33 7.70 3.38 7.38
CA GLN A 33 7.82 2.93 5.99
C GLN A 33 9.28 2.95 5.55
N THR A 34 9.66 1.92 4.82
CA THR A 34 10.93 1.75 4.14
C THR A 34 10.73 1.96 2.65
N THR A 35 11.66 2.66 2.00
CA THR A 35 11.67 2.84 0.56
C THR A 35 12.90 2.14 -0.01
N GLU A 36 12.67 1.17 -0.89
CA GLU A 36 13.72 0.49 -1.65
C GLU A 36 13.67 0.93 -3.11
N THR A 37 14.83 1.04 -3.75
CA THR A 37 14.96 1.44 -5.16
C THR A 37 15.77 0.39 -5.90
N PHE A 38 15.20 -0.13 -6.98
CA PHE A 38 15.82 -1.15 -7.82
C PHE A 38 15.96 -0.64 -9.24
N SER A 39 17.08 -0.98 -9.88
CA SER A 39 17.34 -0.68 -11.28
C SER A 39 17.79 -1.93 -12.02
N GLY A 40 17.53 -1.98 -13.31
CA GLY A 40 17.93 -3.11 -14.14
C GLY A 40 17.65 -2.87 -15.61
N THR A 41 17.83 -3.92 -16.40
CA THR A 41 17.50 -3.93 -17.83
C THR A 41 16.67 -5.16 -18.13
N VAL A 42 15.52 -4.95 -18.78
CA VAL A 42 14.67 -6.01 -19.30
C VAL A 42 15.03 -6.21 -20.77
N ALA A 43 15.41 -7.43 -21.14
CA ALA A 43 15.57 -7.80 -22.55
C ALA A 43 14.19 -7.96 -23.21
N VAL A 44 14.14 -7.92 -24.54
CA VAL A 44 12.90 -8.18 -25.31
C VAL A 44 12.31 -9.53 -24.91
N LYS A 45 11.00 -9.55 -24.61
CA LYS A 45 10.24 -10.68 -24.05
C LYS A 45 10.76 -11.22 -22.71
N GLY A 46 11.60 -10.44 -22.02
CA GLY A 46 12.23 -10.81 -20.77
C GLY A 46 11.53 -10.24 -19.55
N SER A 47 12.10 -10.55 -18.38
CA SER A 47 11.72 -9.94 -17.10
C SER A 47 12.92 -9.85 -16.17
N ASN A 48 12.81 -9.01 -15.16
CA ASN A 48 13.79 -8.88 -14.09
C ASN A 48 13.05 -8.77 -12.74
N ALA A 49 13.53 -9.49 -11.73
CA ALA A 49 12.89 -9.57 -10.42
C ALA A 49 13.86 -9.16 -9.31
N HIS A 50 13.36 -8.43 -8.32
CA HIS A 50 14.10 -8.01 -7.12
C HIS A 50 13.34 -8.44 -5.89
N ASN A 51 14.02 -9.11 -4.96
CA ASN A 51 13.43 -9.55 -3.70
C ASN A 51 13.57 -8.44 -2.66
N PHE A 52 12.52 -8.27 -1.84
CA PHE A 52 12.51 -7.39 -0.68
C PHE A 52 11.71 -8.05 0.46
N SER A 53 11.84 -7.53 1.67
CA SER A 53 11.17 -8.10 2.84
C SER A 53 10.31 -7.07 3.54
N VAL A 54 9.05 -7.43 3.77
CA VAL A 54 8.08 -6.60 4.51
C VAL A 54 8.08 -7.01 5.98
N SER A 55 8.31 -6.05 6.87
CA SER A 55 8.55 -6.33 8.30
C SER A 55 7.25 -6.49 9.11
N ALA A 56 6.18 -5.86 8.66
CA ALA A 56 4.86 -5.86 9.29
C ALA A 56 3.75 -5.81 8.23
N PRO A 57 2.53 -6.32 8.51
CA PRO A 57 1.41 -6.16 7.60
C PRO A 57 1.12 -4.68 7.31
N GLY A 58 0.86 -4.36 6.05
CA GLY A 58 0.52 -3.00 5.64
C GLY A 58 0.59 -2.78 4.14
N THR A 59 0.50 -1.53 3.73
CA THR A 59 0.41 -1.15 2.32
C THR A 59 1.78 -1.14 1.66
N VAL A 60 1.90 -1.87 0.54
CA VAL A 60 3.04 -1.75 -0.38
C VAL A 60 2.63 -0.87 -1.55
N ILE A 61 3.52 0.03 -1.95
CA ILE A 61 3.35 0.94 -3.08
C ILE A 61 4.52 0.73 -4.05
N VAL A 62 4.23 0.57 -5.33
CA VAL A 62 5.25 0.42 -6.37
C VAL A 62 5.12 1.54 -7.38
N THR A 63 6.27 2.16 -7.67
CA THR A 63 6.38 3.20 -8.69
C THR A 63 7.48 2.85 -9.69
N LEU A 64 7.12 2.60 -10.95
CA LEU A 64 8.07 2.59 -12.06
C LEU A 64 8.42 4.04 -12.41
N THR A 65 9.63 4.46 -12.06
CA THR A 65 10.08 5.85 -12.19
C THR A 65 10.83 6.10 -13.49
N VAL A 66 11.47 5.07 -14.05
CA VAL A 66 12.20 5.14 -15.33
C VAL A 66 11.92 3.87 -16.13
N ALA A 67 11.68 4.03 -17.43
CA ALA A 67 11.68 2.96 -18.43
C ALA A 67 12.08 3.58 -19.77
N SER A 68 13.23 3.21 -20.32
CA SER A 68 13.78 3.79 -21.56
C SER A 68 14.88 2.90 -22.17
N PRO A 69 15.10 2.89 -23.49
CA PRO A 69 14.36 3.63 -24.53
C PRO A 69 13.20 2.83 -25.18
N PRO A 70 12.15 3.51 -25.69
CA PRO A 70 11.84 4.93 -25.51
C PRO A 70 11.25 5.22 -24.12
N ALA A 71 11.26 6.49 -23.68
CA ALA A 71 10.69 6.89 -22.38
C ALA A 71 9.16 6.62 -22.25
N THR A 72 8.48 6.41 -23.38
CA THR A 72 7.04 6.10 -23.45
C THR A 72 6.75 4.60 -23.49
N VAL A 73 7.77 3.74 -23.35
CA VAL A 73 7.57 2.29 -23.37
C VAL A 73 6.67 1.86 -22.21
N VAL A 74 5.67 1.05 -22.52
CA VAL A 74 4.81 0.44 -21.51
C VAL A 74 5.47 -0.85 -21.03
N MET A 75 5.68 -0.96 -19.73
CA MET A 75 6.28 -2.10 -19.06
C MET A 75 5.25 -2.71 -18.11
N GLY A 76 5.35 -4.01 -17.91
CA GLY A 76 4.59 -4.68 -16.87
C GLY A 76 5.35 -4.57 -15.55
N VAL A 77 4.63 -4.25 -14.47
CA VAL A 77 5.19 -4.19 -13.12
C VAL A 77 4.26 -4.92 -12.18
N GLY A 78 4.78 -5.80 -11.34
CA GLY A 78 3.97 -6.53 -10.38
C GLY A 78 4.71 -6.97 -9.13
N ILE A 79 3.95 -7.37 -8.12
CA ILE A 79 4.46 -7.96 -6.88
C ILE A 79 4.09 -9.44 -6.82
N GLY A 80 5.00 -10.25 -6.31
CA GLY A 80 4.83 -11.68 -6.19
C GLY A 80 5.52 -12.30 -4.99
N THR A 81 5.50 -13.63 -4.99
CA THR A 81 6.32 -14.45 -4.09
C THR A 81 7.63 -14.83 -4.80
N PRO A 82 8.79 -14.71 -4.12
CA PRO A 82 10.07 -15.10 -4.70
C PRO A 82 10.11 -16.61 -5.04
N THR A 83 10.54 -16.95 -6.25
CA THR A 83 10.75 -18.32 -6.71
C THR A 83 12.13 -18.46 -7.34
N GLY A 84 13.18 -18.55 -6.51
CA GLY A 84 14.57 -18.53 -6.98
C GLY A 84 14.93 -17.16 -7.55
N SER A 85 15.23 -17.11 -8.85
CA SER A 85 15.52 -15.86 -9.57
C SER A 85 14.30 -15.25 -10.27
N THR A 86 13.10 -15.81 -10.07
CA THR A 86 11.86 -15.31 -10.66
C THR A 86 10.88 -14.85 -9.59
N CYS A 87 9.82 -14.18 -10.02
CA CYS A 87 8.76 -13.68 -9.16
C CYS A 87 7.42 -14.30 -9.59
N ALA A 88 6.81 -15.10 -8.73
CA ALA A 88 5.47 -15.62 -8.96
C ALA A 88 4.44 -14.56 -8.55
N LEU A 89 3.99 -13.77 -9.54
CA LEU A 89 3.08 -12.64 -9.33
C LEU A 89 1.79 -13.06 -8.62
N LEU A 90 1.35 -12.24 -7.67
CA LEU A 90 0.06 -12.43 -7.00
C LEU A 90 -1.07 -12.04 -7.98
N THR A 91 -2.20 -12.74 -7.89
CA THR A 91 -3.37 -12.46 -8.72
C THR A 91 -3.83 -11.00 -8.53
N GLY A 92 -3.86 -10.23 -9.60
CA GLY A 92 -4.28 -8.82 -9.58
C GLY A 92 -3.23 -7.85 -9.03
N ALA A 93 -2.02 -8.31 -8.71
CA ALA A 93 -0.94 -7.46 -8.20
C ALA A 93 0.05 -7.06 -9.31
N SER A 94 -0.47 -6.72 -10.49
CA SER A 94 0.33 -6.24 -11.61
C SER A 94 -0.41 -5.18 -12.42
N VAL A 95 0.35 -4.33 -13.08
CA VAL A 95 -0.16 -3.27 -13.96
C VAL A 95 0.80 -3.06 -15.13
N ASP A 96 0.22 -2.80 -16.30
CA ASP A 96 0.99 -2.39 -17.48
C ASP A 96 0.98 -0.86 -17.53
N THR A 97 2.16 -0.25 -17.49
CA THR A 97 2.27 1.21 -17.34
C THR A 97 3.54 1.77 -17.98
N ALA A 98 3.51 3.03 -18.38
CA ALA A 98 4.73 3.78 -18.66
C ALA A 98 5.33 4.30 -17.35
N ALA A 99 6.62 4.62 -17.38
CA ALA A 99 7.28 5.23 -16.23
C ALA A 99 6.68 6.61 -15.89
N GLY A 100 6.63 6.94 -14.60
CA GLY A 100 6.05 8.19 -14.11
C GLY A 100 6.41 8.49 -12.65
N THR A 101 5.88 9.60 -12.14
CA THR A 101 6.12 10.06 -10.77
C THR A 101 5.03 9.65 -9.78
N THR A 102 3.92 9.08 -10.27
CA THR A 102 2.80 8.61 -9.46
C THR A 102 2.86 7.11 -9.29
N ALA A 103 2.50 6.62 -8.09
CA ALA A 103 2.36 5.19 -7.84
C ALA A 103 1.40 4.53 -8.84
N GLN A 104 1.81 3.42 -9.44
CA GLN A 104 0.99 2.68 -10.40
C GLN A 104 0.36 1.41 -9.80
N LEU A 105 0.94 0.87 -8.73
CA LEU A 105 0.42 -0.29 -8.03
C LEU A 105 0.47 -0.06 -6.52
N SER A 106 -0.60 -0.44 -5.83
CA SER A 106 -0.69 -0.37 -4.36
C SER A 106 -1.60 -1.49 -3.84
N GLY A 107 -1.26 -2.05 -2.68
CA GLY A 107 -2.05 -3.10 -2.05
C GLY A 107 -1.58 -3.43 -0.64
N VAL A 108 -2.45 -4.04 0.17
CA VAL A 108 -2.10 -4.49 1.53
C VAL A 108 -1.55 -5.91 1.48
N VAL A 109 -0.43 -6.13 2.14
CA VAL A 109 0.24 -7.43 2.24
C VAL A 109 0.46 -7.82 3.70
N THR A 110 0.72 -9.10 3.94
CA THR A 110 1.23 -9.60 5.22
C THR A 110 2.75 -9.47 5.27
N ALA A 111 3.33 -9.48 6.47
CA ALA A 111 4.78 -9.58 6.63
C ALA A 111 5.33 -10.83 5.92
N GLY A 112 6.52 -10.72 5.34
CA GLY A 112 7.15 -11.81 4.60
C GLY A 112 8.06 -11.34 3.47
N ALA A 113 8.67 -12.31 2.80
CA ALA A 113 9.48 -12.07 1.60
C ALA A 113 8.58 -11.90 0.38
N LEU A 114 8.76 -10.80 -0.34
CA LEU A 114 8.09 -10.49 -1.58
C LEU A 114 9.13 -10.21 -2.67
N CYS A 115 8.68 -10.13 -3.91
CA CYS A 115 9.48 -9.67 -5.02
C CYS A 115 8.70 -8.66 -5.84
N VAL A 116 9.40 -7.70 -6.42
CA VAL A 116 8.90 -6.86 -7.50
C VAL A 116 9.46 -7.38 -8.81
N GLN A 117 8.62 -7.48 -9.83
CA GLN A 117 9.02 -7.88 -11.17
C GLN A 117 8.70 -6.77 -12.16
N VAL A 118 9.65 -6.49 -13.05
CA VAL A 118 9.45 -5.64 -14.23
C VAL A 118 9.62 -6.52 -15.46
N TYR A 119 8.69 -6.46 -16.40
CA TYR A 119 8.66 -7.35 -17.57
C TYR A 119 8.22 -6.64 -18.86
N ASP A 120 8.61 -7.23 -19.99
CA ASP A 120 8.13 -6.83 -21.30
C ASP A 120 6.69 -7.33 -21.52
N VAL A 121 5.78 -6.42 -21.87
CA VAL A 121 4.38 -6.74 -22.23
C VAL A 121 4.24 -7.20 -23.68
N GLY A 122 5.36 -7.31 -24.41
CA GLY A 122 5.44 -7.73 -25.81
C GLY A 122 5.60 -6.58 -26.80
N ASN A 123 5.93 -5.37 -26.33
CA ASN A 123 6.06 -4.17 -27.16
C ASN A 123 7.51 -3.71 -27.36
N GLN A 124 8.48 -4.32 -26.66
CA GLN A 124 9.88 -3.93 -26.77
C GLN A 124 10.50 -4.43 -28.09
N THR A 125 11.30 -3.58 -28.70
CA THR A 125 12.12 -3.92 -29.88
C THR A 125 13.62 -3.95 -29.57
N SER A 126 14.02 -3.43 -28.40
CA SER A 126 15.38 -3.43 -27.85
C SER A 126 15.31 -3.51 -26.32
N PRO A 127 16.42 -3.86 -25.63
CA PRO A 127 16.43 -3.85 -24.18
C PRO A 127 16.03 -2.49 -23.58
N VAL A 128 15.23 -2.53 -22.51
CA VAL A 128 14.76 -1.36 -21.78
C VAL A 128 15.41 -1.33 -20.40
N SER A 129 16.12 -0.25 -20.10
CA SER A 129 16.59 0.04 -18.75
C SER A 129 15.48 0.68 -17.92
N TYR A 130 15.40 0.30 -16.65
CA TYR A 130 14.34 0.77 -15.77
C TYR A 130 14.85 1.12 -14.37
N THR A 131 14.01 1.87 -13.65
CA THR A 131 14.12 2.05 -12.19
C THR A 131 12.73 1.96 -11.59
N VAL A 132 12.60 1.19 -10.51
CA VAL A 132 11.36 0.98 -9.76
C VAL A 132 11.62 1.23 -8.29
N THR A 133 10.70 1.95 -7.64
CA THR A 133 10.70 2.14 -6.19
C THR A 133 9.61 1.31 -5.56
N VAL A 134 9.90 0.74 -4.40
CA VAL A 134 8.95 -0.02 -3.58
C VAL A 134 8.94 0.61 -2.19
N VAL A 135 7.77 1.06 -1.74
CA VAL A 135 7.55 1.56 -0.38
C VAL A 135 6.74 0.53 0.38
N HIS A 136 7.19 0.13 1.57
CA HIS A 136 6.52 -0.88 2.39
C HIS A 136 6.78 -0.68 3.89
N PRO A 137 5.99 -1.32 4.78
CA PRO A 137 6.28 -1.39 6.20
C PRO A 137 7.52 -2.23 6.55
#